data_AF-A0A7J0H2C2-F1
#
_entry.id   AF-A0A7J0H2C2-F1
#
_cell.length_a   1.000
_cell.length_b   1.000
_cell.length_c   1.000
_cell.angle_alpha   90.00
_cell.angle_beta   90.00
_cell.angle_gamma   90.00
#
_symmetry.space_group_name_H-M   'P 1'
#
loop_
_entity.id
_entity.type
_entity.pdbx_description
1 polymer ?
#
loop_
_entity_poly.entity_id
_entity_poly.type
_entity_poly.pdbx_seq_one_letter_code
_entity_poly.pdbx_strand_id
1 'polypeptide(L)'
;MAFSFFAIAIFLFLTLDSDYALPVSAASEGVQITYGSVIKLMHERTKFRLHSHDVPYGSGSGQQSVTGFPNVDDSNSYWVSCFGGEGESDTGDYWRLEIEGSGKTWRQDQRIRLHHVDTNGYLHSHDKKYQRIAGGQQEVCGVREKRADNVWLAGEGVYLPVMESK
;
A
#
# COMPACT_ATOMS: atom_id res chain seq x y z
N MET A 1 18.60 -6.64 48.24
CA MET A 1 17.71 -6.08 47.19
C MET A 1 18.51 -5.83 45.92
N ALA A 2 18.84 -6.89 45.17
CA ALA A 2 19.64 -6.78 43.94
C ALA A 2 19.21 -7.79 42.87
N PHE A 3 18.54 -8.90 43.25
CA PHE A 3 18.03 -9.89 42.31
C PHE A 3 16.77 -9.46 41.54
N SER A 4 16.03 -8.46 42.02
CA SER A 4 14.80 -7.98 41.35
C SER A 4 15.07 -7.06 40.16
N PHE A 5 16.24 -6.43 40.08
CA PHE A 5 16.58 -5.53 38.97
C PHE A 5 17.14 -6.26 37.75
N PHE A 6 17.72 -7.45 37.93
CA PHE A 6 18.28 -8.24 36.84
C PHE A 6 17.18 -8.95 36.01
N ALA A 7 16.06 -9.34 36.65
CA ALA A 7 14.95 -10.00 35.97
C ALA A 7 14.16 -9.04 35.05
N ILE A 8 14.03 -7.76 35.42
CA ILE A 8 13.32 -6.76 34.60
C ILE A 8 14.14 -6.37 33.36
N ALA A 9 15.47 -6.36 33.46
CA ALA A 9 16.35 -6.09 32.33
C ALA A 9 16.32 -7.19 31.26
N ILE A 10 16.17 -8.47 31.66
CA ILE A 10 16.04 -9.59 30.72
C ILE A 10 14.65 -9.59 30.06
N PHE A 11 13.60 -9.20 30.79
CA PHE A 11 12.24 -9.11 30.22
C PHE A 11 12.12 -7.99 29.18
N LEU A 12 12.76 -6.84 29.41
CA LEU A 12 12.81 -5.74 28.43
C LEU A 12 13.66 -6.06 27.19
N PHE A 13 14.65 -6.95 27.30
CA PHE A 13 15.44 -7.42 26.15
C PHE A 13 14.74 -8.48 25.30
N LEU A 14 13.76 -9.20 25.86
CA LEU A 14 12.97 -10.22 25.15
C LEU A 14 11.64 -9.69 24.59
N THR A 15 11.23 -8.46 24.95
CA THR A 15 10.05 -7.79 24.35
C THR A 15 10.42 -6.74 23.31
N LEU A 16 11.71 -6.56 23.05
CA LEU A 16 12.24 -5.78 21.93
C LEU A 16 12.63 -6.74 20.78
N ASP A 17 11.76 -7.69 20.45
CA ASP A 17 11.60 -8.10 19.06
C ASP A 17 10.97 -6.92 18.33
N SER A 18 11.84 -5.95 18.09
CA SER A 18 11.60 -4.80 17.26
C SER A 18 11.31 -5.37 15.88
N ASP A 19 10.04 -5.36 15.49
CA ASP A 19 9.52 -5.67 14.14
C ASP A 19 10.07 -4.72 13.05
N TYR A 20 11.30 -4.23 13.21
CA TYR A 20 12.09 -3.63 12.14
C TYR A 20 12.54 -4.76 11.23
N ALA A 21 11.59 -5.22 10.41
CA ALA A 21 11.88 -5.92 9.18
C ALA A 21 12.89 -5.06 8.41
N LEU A 22 14.10 -5.60 8.29
CA LEU A 22 15.17 -5.11 7.45
C LEU A 22 14.67 -4.97 6.00
N PRO A 23 15.27 -4.06 5.20
CA PRO A 23 14.69 -3.59 3.96
C PRO A 23 14.52 -4.72 2.95
N VAL A 24 13.31 -4.75 2.37
CA VAL A 24 12.84 -5.44 1.17
C VAL A 24 13.96 -6.10 0.37
N SER A 25 14.16 -7.40 0.60
CA SER A 25 14.72 -8.26 -0.43
C SER A 25 13.73 -8.27 -1.60
N ALA A 26 14.20 -8.02 -2.82
CA ALA A 26 13.38 -8.20 -4.01
C ALA A 26 12.86 -9.65 -3.99
N ALA A 27 11.55 -9.80 -3.79
CA ALA A 27 10.95 -11.14 -3.76
C ALA A 27 11.27 -11.83 -5.08
N SER A 28 11.80 -13.05 -4.99
CA SER A 28 11.92 -13.91 -6.16
C SER A 28 10.52 -14.20 -6.72
N GLU A 29 10.43 -14.46 -8.02
CA GLU A 29 9.16 -14.89 -8.62
C GLU A 29 8.62 -16.13 -7.89
N GLY A 30 7.29 -16.20 -7.72
CA GLY A 30 6.65 -17.34 -7.08
C GLY A 30 6.65 -17.34 -5.54
N VAL A 31 7.00 -16.22 -4.89
CA VAL A 31 6.81 -16.06 -3.44
C VAL A 31 5.33 -15.77 -3.14
N GLN A 32 4.77 -16.47 -2.14
CA GLN A 32 3.41 -16.20 -1.68
C GLN A 32 3.31 -14.84 -0.97
N ILE A 33 2.32 -14.04 -1.34
CA ILE A 33 2.02 -12.78 -0.66
C ILE A 33 1.14 -13.08 0.55
N THR A 34 1.60 -12.69 1.74
CA THR A 34 0.92 -12.96 3.02
C THR A 34 0.40 -11.70 3.69
N TYR A 35 -0.46 -11.85 4.69
CA TYR A 35 -0.93 -10.74 5.52
C TYR A 35 0.26 -9.92 6.05
N GLY A 36 0.16 -8.59 5.95
CA GLY A 36 1.18 -7.67 6.42
C GLY A 36 2.36 -7.47 5.46
N SER A 37 2.41 -8.21 4.35
CA SER A 37 3.41 -8.00 3.28
C SER A 37 3.33 -6.56 2.78
N VAL A 38 4.49 -5.93 2.57
CA VAL A 38 4.59 -4.63 1.92
C VAL A 38 4.87 -4.87 0.44
N ILE A 39 3.95 -4.42 -0.41
CA ILE A 39 3.97 -4.64 -1.85
C ILE A 39 4.02 -3.32 -2.62
N LYS A 40 4.52 -3.39 -3.87
CA LYS A 40 4.42 -2.31 -4.85
C LYS A 40 3.56 -2.80 -6.01
N LEU A 41 2.58 -2.00 -6.43
CA LEU A 41 1.71 -2.33 -7.56
C LEU A 41 2.17 -1.54 -8.78
N MET A 42 2.68 -2.22 -9.81
CA MET A 42 3.14 -1.58 -11.03
C MET A 42 2.09 -1.72 -12.14
N HIS A 43 1.77 -0.63 -12.81
CA HIS A 43 0.96 -0.68 -14.02
C HIS A 43 1.79 -1.29 -15.16
N GLU A 44 1.36 -2.47 -15.64
CA GLU A 44 2.12 -3.30 -16.58
C GLU A 44 2.59 -2.53 -17.83
N ARG A 45 1.72 -1.70 -18.41
CA ARG A 45 2.00 -1.03 -19.68
C ARG A 45 2.93 0.19 -19.53
N THR A 46 2.74 1.00 -18.50
CA THR A 46 3.51 2.25 -18.35
C THR A 46 4.71 2.11 -17.43
N LYS A 47 4.79 1.02 -16.64
CA LYS A 47 5.84 0.72 -15.65
C LYS A 47 5.91 1.66 -14.44
N PHE A 48 4.95 2.55 -14.31
CA PHE A 48 4.80 3.37 -13.13
C PHE A 48 4.13 2.58 -12.00
N ARG A 49 4.38 3.00 -10.75
CA ARG A 49 3.86 2.33 -9.56
C ARG A 49 2.78 3.14 -8.88
N LEU A 50 1.80 2.43 -8.32
CA LEU A 50 0.80 3.02 -7.44
C LEU A 50 1.52 3.71 -6.28
N HIS A 51 1.50 5.03 -6.28
CA HIS A 51 2.18 5.88 -5.30
C HIS A 51 1.17 6.52 -4.35
N SER A 52 1.61 7.10 -3.23
CA SER A 52 0.82 8.00 -2.37
C SER A 52 1.69 8.97 -1.57
N HIS A 53 1.21 10.18 -1.27
CA HIS A 53 1.90 11.16 -0.39
C HIS A 53 0.90 12.13 0.30
N ASP A 54 1.34 12.98 1.23
CA ASP A 54 0.46 13.81 2.08
C ASP A 54 0.11 15.19 1.48
N VAL A 55 -0.56 15.24 0.32
CA VAL A 55 -1.16 16.48 -0.23
C VAL A 55 -2.65 16.26 -0.41
N PRO A 56 -3.58 17.18 -0.10
CA PRO A 56 -5.01 16.99 -0.36
C PRO A 56 -5.44 17.39 -1.79
N TYR A 57 -6.53 16.82 -2.30
CA TYR A 57 -7.06 17.19 -3.63
C TYR A 57 -7.57 18.63 -3.65
N GLY A 58 -7.16 19.42 -4.66
CA GLY A 58 -7.64 20.80 -4.85
C GLY A 58 -9.07 20.92 -5.42
N SER A 59 -9.70 19.81 -5.81
CA SER A 59 -11.10 19.72 -6.27
C SER A 59 -11.68 18.33 -5.93
N GLY A 60 -12.99 18.11 -6.11
CA GLY A 60 -13.59 16.80 -5.78
C GLY A 60 -13.85 16.61 -4.28
N SER A 61 -13.36 15.51 -3.69
CA SER A 61 -13.65 15.14 -2.29
C SER A 61 -12.88 15.96 -1.24
N GLY A 62 -11.77 16.60 -1.61
CA GLY A 62 -10.86 17.27 -0.67
C GLY A 62 -10.08 16.31 0.25
N GLN A 63 -10.13 15.00 -0.01
CA GLN A 63 -9.39 13.98 0.74
C GLN A 63 -7.92 13.94 0.30
N GLN A 64 -7.13 13.05 0.90
CA GLN A 64 -5.72 12.90 0.58
C GLN A 64 -5.53 12.57 -0.91
N SER A 65 -4.84 13.46 -1.60
CA SER A 65 -4.27 13.32 -2.94
C SER A 65 -2.88 12.70 -2.92
N VAL A 66 -2.44 12.34 -4.11
CA VAL A 66 -1.21 11.66 -4.43
C VAL A 66 -0.73 12.26 -5.76
N THR A 67 0.56 12.21 -6.08
CA THR A 67 1.19 12.91 -7.21
C THR A 67 2.30 12.00 -7.72
N GLY A 68 2.52 12.08 -9.02
CA GLY A 68 3.45 11.24 -9.75
C GLY A 68 3.98 12.04 -10.92
N PHE A 69 4.77 13.07 -10.62
CA PHE A 69 5.43 13.91 -11.60
C PHE A 69 6.81 14.35 -11.09
N PRO A 70 7.84 14.42 -11.96
CA PRO A 70 9.20 14.79 -11.56
C PRO A 70 9.37 16.29 -11.25
N ASN A 71 8.42 17.14 -11.63
CA ASN A 71 8.44 18.58 -11.38
C ASN A 71 7.20 18.98 -10.56
N VAL A 72 7.44 19.73 -9.48
CA VAL A 72 6.52 19.97 -8.35
C VAL A 72 5.37 20.94 -8.68
N ASP A 73 5.42 21.65 -9.81
CA ASP A 73 4.60 22.86 -10.05
C ASP A 73 3.61 22.76 -11.24
N ASP A 74 2.98 21.61 -11.49
CA ASP A 74 1.92 21.46 -12.50
C ASP A 74 0.54 21.18 -11.88
N SER A 75 -0.47 21.88 -12.39
CA SER A 75 -1.91 21.72 -12.17
C SER A 75 -2.50 20.38 -12.67
N ASN A 76 -1.69 19.44 -13.15
CA ASN A 76 -2.08 18.06 -13.47
C ASN A 76 -1.68 17.03 -12.39
N SER A 77 -1.12 17.47 -11.27
CA SER A 77 -0.58 16.58 -10.24
C SER A 77 -1.63 16.02 -9.26
N TYR A 78 -2.91 15.98 -9.63
CA TYR A 78 -4.04 15.74 -8.72
C TYR A 78 -4.62 14.32 -8.81
N TRP A 79 -3.89 13.23 -8.60
CA TRP A 79 -4.44 11.87 -8.73
C TRP A 79 -3.66 10.80 -7.97
N VAL A 80 -4.30 9.71 -7.51
CA VAL A 80 -3.61 8.45 -7.18
C VAL A 80 -2.77 8.03 -8.38
N SER A 81 -1.50 8.40 -8.32
CA SER A 81 -0.67 8.45 -9.49
C SER A 81 0.29 7.29 -9.51
N CYS A 82 0.43 6.82 -10.71
CA CYS A 82 1.62 6.16 -11.17
C CYS A 82 2.81 7.14 -11.07
N PHE A 83 3.74 6.97 -10.12
CA PHE A 83 5.01 7.74 -10.04
C PHE A 83 6.23 6.87 -10.39
N GLY A 84 7.29 7.50 -10.90
CA GLY A 84 8.56 6.88 -11.28
C GLY A 84 8.54 6.07 -12.59
N GLY A 85 9.72 5.89 -13.19
CA GLY A 85 9.97 4.97 -14.31
C GLY A 85 10.62 3.64 -13.90
N GLU A 86 11.13 2.90 -14.89
CA GLU A 86 12.01 1.76 -14.61
C GLU A 86 13.28 2.25 -13.88
N GLY A 87 13.47 1.80 -12.63
CA GLY A 87 14.61 2.17 -11.78
C GLY A 87 14.33 3.31 -10.80
N GLU A 88 13.19 4.01 -10.89
CA GLU A 88 12.83 5.10 -9.98
C GLU A 88 11.67 4.65 -9.08
N SER A 89 11.94 4.54 -7.79
CA SER A 89 10.97 4.11 -6.78
C SER A 89 11.42 4.55 -5.40
N ASP A 90 10.47 4.92 -4.55
CA ASP A 90 10.71 5.38 -3.19
C ASP A 90 9.75 4.69 -2.20
N THR A 91 9.57 5.29 -1.02
CA THR A 91 8.69 4.78 0.05
C THR A 91 7.21 5.05 -0.20
N GLY A 92 6.88 6.05 -1.02
CA GLY A 92 5.49 6.36 -1.38
C GLY A 92 4.85 5.30 -2.27
N ASP A 93 5.63 4.32 -2.75
CA ASP A 93 5.12 3.16 -3.49
C ASP A 93 4.74 1.99 -2.57
N TYR A 94 4.95 2.09 -1.26
CA TYR A 94 4.77 0.99 -0.31
C TYR A 94 3.33 0.88 0.19
N TRP A 95 2.69 -0.24 -0.16
CA TRP A 95 1.36 -0.61 0.31
C TRP A 95 1.43 -1.87 1.15
N ARG A 96 1.06 -1.78 2.42
CA ARG A 96 0.88 -2.92 3.29
C ARG A 96 -0.44 -3.61 2.96
N LEU A 97 -0.37 -4.91 2.69
CA LEU A 97 -1.54 -5.73 2.46
C LEU A 97 -2.19 -6.11 3.81
N GLU A 98 -3.47 -5.78 3.96
CA GLU A 98 -4.32 -6.30 5.03
C GLU A 98 -5.37 -7.23 4.44
N ILE A 99 -5.45 -8.45 4.96
CA ILE A 99 -6.49 -9.42 4.59
C ILE A 99 -7.64 -9.28 5.57
N GLU A 100 -8.87 -9.12 5.06
CA GLU A 100 -10.06 -9.12 5.90
C GLU A 100 -10.42 -10.56 6.30
N GLY A 101 -10.56 -10.81 7.60
CA GLY A 101 -10.86 -12.13 8.16
C GLY A 101 -9.61 -12.92 8.58
N SER A 102 -9.68 -14.25 8.56
CA SER A 102 -8.65 -15.14 9.11
C SER A 102 -7.64 -15.67 8.08
N GLY A 103 -7.65 -15.17 6.85
CA GLY A 103 -6.75 -15.61 5.80
C GLY A 103 -5.31 -15.15 6.03
N LYS A 104 -4.34 -16.05 5.84
CA LYS A 104 -2.91 -15.75 6.02
C LYS A 104 -2.18 -15.42 4.72
N THR A 105 -2.67 -15.95 3.61
CA THR A 105 -2.12 -15.78 2.26
C THR A 105 -3.17 -15.10 1.39
N TRP A 106 -2.76 -14.14 0.58
CA TRP A 106 -3.63 -13.45 -0.36
C TRP A 106 -4.07 -14.38 -1.49
N ARG A 107 -5.37 -14.39 -1.78
CA ARG A 107 -5.98 -15.17 -2.86
C ARG A 107 -6.91 -14.29 -3.70
N GLN A 108 -7.21 -14.76 -4.90
CA GLN A 108 -8.29 -14.22 -5.73
C GLN A 108 -9.60 -14.19 -4.95
N ASP A 109 -10.45 -13.19 -5.22
CA ASP A 109 -11.76 -12.99 -4.58
C ASP A 109 -11.71 -12.82 -3.05
N GLN A 110 -10.52 -12.64 -2.48
CA GLN A 110 -10.37 -12.34 -1.07
C GLN A 110 -10.52 -10.84 -0.83
N ARG A 111 -11.31 -10.49 0.20
CA ARG A 111 -11.46 -9.12 0.67
C ARG A 111 -10.15 -8.66 1.31
N ILE A 112 -9.60 -7.57 0.80
CA ILE A 112 -8.33 -6.99 1.26
C ILE A 112 -8.44 -5.48 1.41
N ARG A 113 -7.47 -4.90 2.10
CA ARG A 113 -7.16 -3.47 2.07
C ARG A 113 -5.70 -3.27 1.73
N LEU A 114 -5.43 -2.16 1.05
CA LEU A 114 -4.08 -1.69 0.80
C LEU A 114 -3.87 -0.44 1.66
N HIS A 115 -3.00 -0.56 2.64
CA HIS A 115 -2.67 0.49 3.59
C HIS A 115 -1.35 1.14 3.20
N HIS A 116 -1.39 2.42 2.85
CA HIS A 116 -0.20 3.16 2.47
C HIS A 116 0.69 3.39 3.70
N VAL A 117 1.96 2.98 3.59
CA VAL A 117 2.87 2.93 4.74
C VAL A 117 3.20 4.32 5.27
N ASP A 118 3.48 5.30 4.40
CA ASP A 118 3.96 6.60 4.84
C ASP A 118 2.82 7.49 5.37
N THR A 119 1.65 7.43 4.73
CA THR A 119 0.55 8.38 5.00
C THR A 119 -0.55 7.82 5.88
N ASN A 120 -0.49 6.52 6.17
CA ASN A 120 -1.51 5.76 6.87
C ASN A 120 -2.90 5.76 6.19
N GLY A 121 -2.97 6.10 4.90
CA GLY A 121 -4.21 6.09 4.13
C GLY A 121 -4.53 4.70 3.58
N TYR A 122 -5.78 4.27 3.67
CA TYR A 122 -6.27 3.11 2.94
C TYR A 122 -6.66 3.52 1.52
N LEU A 123 -6.27 2.72 0.52
CA LEU A 123 -6.73 2.89 -0.86
C LEU A 123 -8.26 2.81 -0.89
N HIS A 124 -8.90 3.85 -1.40
CA HIS A 124 -10.35 4.08 -1.31
C HIS A 124 -10.89 4.49 -2.67
N SER A 125 -12.13 4.10 -2.96
CA SER A 125 -12.88 4.60 -4.12
C SER A 125 -14.33 4.78 -3.72
N HIS A 126 -15.00 5.75 -4.33
CA HIS A 126 -16.40 6.07 -4.01
C HIS A 126 -17.16 6.50 -5.25
N ASP A 127 -18.49 6.66 -5.16
CA ASP A 127 -19.31 7.12 -6.28
C ASP A 127 -19.24 8.65 -6.53
N LYS A 128 -18.04 9.22 -6.39
CA LYS A 128 -17.74 10.56 -6.88
C LYS A 128 -17.01 10.42 -8.20
N LYS A 129 -17.64 10.94 -9.25
CA LYS A 129 -17.14 10.82 -10.63
C LYS A 129 -16.56 12.14 -11.12
N TYR A 130 -15.52 12.04 -11.92
CA TYR A 130 -15.03 13.20 -12.67
C TYR A 130 -16.10 13.68 -13.64
N GLN A 131 -16.21 15.00 -13.79
CA GLN A 131 -17.22 15.63 -14.65
C GLN A 131 -16.66 16.12 -15.99
N ARG A 132 -15.34 16.26 -16.12
CA ARG A 132 -14.68 16.80 -17.32
C ARG A 132 -13.76 15.75 -17.96
N ILE A 133 -12.45 15.92 -17.83
CA ILE A 133 -11.46 14.91 -18.27
C ILE A 133 -11.67 13.64 -17.45
N ALA A 134 -11.59 12.48 -18.11
CA ALA A 134 -11.95 11.19 -17.52
C ALA A 134 -13.40 11.14 -16.99
N GLY A 135 -14.30 11.93 -17.61
CA GLY A 135 -15.70 12.04 -17.24
C GLY A 135 -16.38 10.67 -17.05
N GLY A 136 -17.04 10.50 -15.91
CA GLY A 136 -17.72 9.24 -15.55
C GLY A 136 -16.85 8.21 -14.82
N GLN A 137 -15.53 8.38 -14.78
CA GLN A 137 -14.65 7.54 -13.95
C GLN A 137 -14.75 7.98 -12.48
N GLN A 138 -14.66 7.00 -11.57
CA GLN A 138 -14.66 7.25 -10.13
C GLN A 138 -13.28 7.73 -9.65
N GLU A 139 -13.29 8.56 -8.61
CA GLU A 139 -12.10 8.98 -7.89
C GLU A 139 -11.55 7.83 -7.04
N VAL A 140 -10.23 7.62 -7.10
CA VAL A 140 -9.47 6.76 -6.19
C VAL A 140 -8.61 7.66 -5.30
N CYS A 141 -8.63 7.46 -3.99
CA CYS A 141 -7.96 8.33 -3.02
C CYS A 141 -7.46 7.56 -1.77
N GLY A 142 -6.78 8.26 -0.86
CA GLY A 142 -6.40 7.75 0.45
C GLY A 142 -7.36 8.20 1.54
N VAL A 143 -7.83 7.28 2.39
CA VAL A 143 -8.66 7.59 3.57
C VAL A 143 -8.09 6.88 4.81
N ARG A 144 -7.82 7.61 5.88
CA ARG A 144 -7.19 7.06 7.11
C ARG A 144 -8.08 6.10 7.90
N GLU A 145 -9.39 6.12 7.66
CA GLU A 145 -10.35 5.26 8.35
C GLU A 145 -10.71 4.03 7.52
N LYS A 146 -10.90 2.89 8.19
CA LYS A 146 -11.50 1.71 7.57
C LYS A 146 -12.99 1.94 7.29
N ARG A 147 -13.40 1.69 6.06
CA ARG A 147 -14.76 1.85 5.53
C ARG A 147 -15.13 0.65 4.66
N ALA A 148 -16.36 0.60 4.15
CA ALA A 148 -16.75 -0.41 3.17
C ALA A 148 -16.06 -0.17 1.82
N ASP A 149 -15.92 1.10 1.44
CA ASP A 149 -15.44 1.62 0.16
C ASP A 149 -13.91 1.53 -0.06
N ASN A 150 -13.17 1.06 0.96
CA ASN A 150 -11.75 0.76 0.87
C ASN A 150 -11.47 -0.74 1.12
N VAL A 151 -12.43 -1.58 0.75
CA VAL A 151 -12.26 -3.02 0.62
C VAL A 151 -12.16 -3.36 -0.87
N TRP A 152 -11.08 -4.04 -1.23
CA TRP A 152 -10.78 -4.45 -2.60
C TRP A 152 -10.74 -5.97 -2.71
N LEU A 153 -10.89 -6.46 -3.93
CA LEU A 153 -10.71 -7.87 -4.26
C LEU A 153 -9.86 -7.96 -5.53
N ALA A 154 -8.96 -8.94 -5.59
CA ALA A 154 -8.35 -9.32 -6.86
C ALA A 154 -9.41 -10.09 -7.66
N GLY A 155 -10.00 -9.45 -8.67
CA GLY A 155 -11.08 -10.04 -9.47
C GLY A 155 -10.56 -10.98 -10.56
N GLU A 156 -9.64 -10.51 -11.40
CA GLU A 156 -9.00 -11.29 -12.47
C GLU A 156 -7.47 -11.19 -12.35
N GLY A 157 -6.75 -12.25 -12.70
CA GLY A 157 -5.29 -12.24 -12.62
C GLY A 157 -4.61 -13.45 -13.26
N VAL A 158 -3.33 -13.27 -13.59
CA VAL A 158 -2.41 -14.35 -13.96
C VAL A 158 -1.48 -14.57 -12.78
N TYR A 159 -1.51 -15.77 -12.19
CA TYR A 159 -0.75 -16.10 -10.98
C TYR A 159 0.45 -16.99 -11.33
N LEU A 160 1.65 -16.54 -10.96
CA LEU A 160 2.86 -17.33 -11.14
C LEU A 160 2.85 -18.56 -10.21
N PRO A 161 3.45 -19.69 -10.63
CA PRO A 161 3.59 -20.86 -9.78
C PRO A 161 4.33 -20.52 -8.47
N VAL A 162 3.85 -21.06 -7.35
CA VAL A 162 4.55 -20.89 -6.07
C VAL A 162 5.81 -21.74 -6.08
N MET A 163 6.96 -21.11 -5.81
CA MET A 163 8.20 -21.83 -5.57
C MET A 163 8.25 -22.25 -4.10
N GLU A 164 8.03 -23.54 -3.81
CA GLU A 164 8.26 -24.07 -2.46
C GLU A 164 9.77 -24.13 -2.20
N SER A 165 10.22 -23.53 -1.09
CA SER A 165 11.57 -23.77 -0.60
C SER A 165 11.67 -25.23 -0.14
N LYS A 166 12.51 -26.02 -0.81
CA LYS A 166 12.88 -27.37 -0.38
C LYS A 166 13.53 -27.38 1.00
#